data_AF-C7NSK3-F1
#
_entry.id   AF-C7NSK3-F1
#
_cell.length_a   1.000
_cell.length_b   1.000
_cell.length_c   1.000
_cell.angle_alpha   90.00
_cell.angle_beta   90.00
_cell.angle_gamma   90.00
#
_symmetry.space_group_name_H-M   'P 1'
#
loop_
_entity.id
_entity.type
_entity.pdbx_description
1 polymer ?
#
loop_
_entity_poly.entity_id
_entity_poly.type
_entity_poly.pdbx_seq_one_letter_code
_entity_poly.pdbx_strand_id
1 'polypeptide(L)'
;MAVETHAGESPLGRVGSAIGLIVGLAITAASMSSGFIWASQGQVLLVYVAGFTSWSGYLIAHYAEEGVFVDDMSEERTDSPTMNGADVSEADGDGILGQLRAILPDGPAAFGFLAGIAILVSGIAILAWYVRMENHLLGNLGSGMFLGGYVFAHYFDSGKFL
;
A
#
# COMPACT_ATOMS: atom_id res chain seq x y z
N MET A 1 16.37 -14.16 -32.00
CA MET A 1 15.12 -13.91 -31.27
C MET A 1 15.25 -14.68 -29.96
N ALA A 2 15.90 -14.05 -28.98
CA ALA A 2 16.21 -14.69 -27.70
C ALA A 2 14.97 -14.56 -26.81
N VAL A 3 14.44 -15.70 -26.39
CA VAL A 3 13.44 -15.78 -25.33
C VAL A 3 14.19 -15.45 -24.04
N GLU A 4 13.97 -14.27 -23.48
CA GLU A 4 14.38 -13.98 -22.11
C GLU A 4 13.53 -14.85 -21.18
N THR A 5 14.06 -16.03 -20.90
CA THR A 5 13.57 -16.89 -19.84
C THR A 5 13.72 -16.14 -18.52
N HIS A 6 12.61 -15.93 -17.80
CA HIS A 6 12.57 -15.61 -16.38
C HIS A 6 13.35 -16.67 -15.57
N ALA A 7 14.67 -16.60 -15.60
CA ALA A 7 15.58 -17.44 -14.85
C ALA A 7 16.20 -16.55 -13.76
N GLY A 8 15.67 -16.60 -12.54
CA GLY A 8 16.27 -15.84 -11.46
C GLY A 8 15.68 -16.00 -10.06
N GLU A 9 14.39 -16.26 -9.89
CA GLU A 9 13.84 -16.37 -8.54
C GLU A 9 13.73 -17.83 -8.08
N SER A 10 14.62 -18.20 -7.17
CA SER A 10 14.49 -19.47 -6.45
C SER A 10 13.11 -19.54 -5.78
N PRO A 11 12.41 -20.68 -5.81
CA PRO A 11 11.10 -20.82 -5.17
C PRO A 11 11.16 -20.51 -3.67
N LEU A 12 12.33 -20.68 -3.04
CA LEU A 12 12.60 -20.29 -1.66
C LEU A 12 12.57 -18.77 -1.46
N GLY A 13 13.07 -17.98 -2.42
CA GLY A 13 13.00 -16.53 -2.41
C GLY A 13 11.57 -16.01 -2.45
N ARG A 14 10.73 -16.56 -3.35
CA ARG A 14 9.30 -16.22 -3.43
C ARG A 14 8.52 -16.57 -2.17
N VAL A 15 8.80 -17.72 -1.57
CA VAL A 15 8.16 -18.12 -0.30
C VAL A 15 8.61 -17.20 0.84
N GLY A 16 9.89 -16.85 0.91
CA GLY A 16 10.41 -15.91 1.91
C GLY A 16 9.78 -14.53 1.80
N SER A 17 9.69 -14.00 0.58
CA SER A 17 9.02 -12.73 0.26
C SER A 17 7.55 -12.74 0.69
N ALA A 18 6.78 -13.76 0.28
CA ALA A 18 5.37 -13.88 0.65
C ALA A 18 5.16 -13.98 2.18
N ILE A 19 6.05 -14.69 2.89
CA ILE A 19 5.98 -14.76 4.36
C ILE A 19 6.27 -13.38 4.97
N GLY A 20 7.32 -12.69 4.51
CA GLY A 20 7.67 -11.35 4.99
C GLY A 20 6.54 -10.34 4.75
N LEU A 21 5.93 -10.37 3.56
CA LEU A 21 4.77 -9.59 3.18
C LEU A 21 3.59 -9.82 4.15
N ILE A 22 3.17 -11.08 4.32
CA ILE A 22 2.02 -11.44 5.17
C ILE A 22 2.29 -11.06 6.63
N VAL A 23 3.48 -11.35 7.15
CA VAL A 23 3.84 -11.04 8.53
C VAL A 23 3.89 -9.53 8.75
N GLY A 24 4.51 -8.79 7.85
CA GLY A 24 4.58 -7.32 7.93
C GLY A 24 3.19 -6.68 7.90
N LEU A 25 2.33 -7.10 6.96
CA LEU A 25 0.94 -6.63 6.89
C LEU A 25 0.13 -7.00 8.12
N ALA A 26 0.32 -8.20 8.68
CA ALA A 26 -0.37 -8.62 9.91
C ALA A 26 0.06 -7.77 11.11
N ILE A 27 1.36 -7.47 11.25
CA ILE A 27 1.87 -6.56 12.29
C ILE A 27 1.28 -5.17 12.12
N THR A 28 1.29 -4.63 10.89
CA THR A 28 0.72 -3.33 10.56
C THR A 28 -0.75 -3.26 10.94
N ALA A 29 -1.55 -4.23 10.50
CA ALA A 29 -2.99 -4.27 10.76
C ALA A 29 -3.29 -4.41 12.26
N ALA A 30 -2.62 -5.33 12.96
CA ALA A 30 -2.81 -5.54 14.39
C ALA A 30 -2.43 -4.29 15.20
N SER A 31 -1.33 -3.63 14.82
CA SER A 31 -0.82 -2.44 15.50
C SER A 31 -1.73 -1.23 15.29
N MET A 32 -2.22 -1.01 14.06
CA MET A 32 -3.23 0.03 13.81
C MET A 32 -4.48 -0.23 14.65
N SER A 33 -5.01 -1.46 14.63
CA SER A 33 -6.18 -1.86 15.42
C SER A 33 -6.00 -1.59 16.91
N SER A 34 -4.88 -2.04 17.51
CA SER A 34 -4.58 -1.78 18.94
C SER A 34 -4.40 -0.29 19.23
N GLY A 35 -3.77 0.45 18.33
CA GLY A 35 -3.61 1.89 18.44
C GLY A 35 -4.94 2.63 18.55
N PHE A 36 -5.96 2.21 17.79
CA PHE A 36 -7.30 2.79 17.89
C PHE A 36 -7.99 2.49 19.22
N ILE A 37 -7.84 1.28 19.77
CA ILE A 37 -8.39 0.92 21.08
C ILE A 37 -7.79 1.79 22.18
N TRP A 38 -6.47 2.01 22.13
CA TRP A 38 -5.79 2.85 23.11
C TRP A 38 -6.10 4.33 22.93
N ALA A 39 -6.30 4.79 21.69
CA ALA A 39 -6.72 6.14 21.39
C ALA A 39 -8.11 6.44 21.99
N SER A 40 -9.08 5.52 21.88
CA SER A 40 -10.42 5.72 22.46
C SER A 40 -10.41 5.77 24.00
N GLN A 41 -9.40 5.16 24.63
CA GLN A 41 -9.19 5.20 26.08
C GLN A 41 -8.32 6.37 26.55
N GLY A 42 -7.87 7.25 25.64
CA GLY A 42 -6.98 8.38 25.96
C GLY A 42 -5.54 7.96 26.29
N GLN A 43 -5.12 6.73 25.97
CA GLN A 43 -3.81 6.18 26.30
C GLN A 43 -2.75 6.54 25.24
N VAL A 44 -2.37 7.83 25.20
CA VAL A 44 -1.49 8.43 24.18
C VAL A 44 -0.18 7.66 23.99
N LEU A 45 0.48 7.22 25.07
CA LEU A 45 1.76 6.51 24.97
C LEU A 45 1.63 5.20 24.18
N LEU A 46 0.55 4.46 24.40
CA LEU A 46 0.31 3.21 23.70
C LEU A 46 -0.05 3.44 22.23
N VAL A 47 -0.72 4.55 21.90
CA VAL A 47 -0.95 4.96 20.51
C VAL A 47 0.37 5.18 19.78
N TYR A 48 1.37 5.79 20.41
CA TYR A 48 2.71 5.94 19.81
C TYR A 48 3.39 4.59 19.60
N VAL A 49 3.30 3.67 20.56
CA VAL A 49 3.84 2.31 20.42
C VAL A 49 3.15 1.56 19.27
N ALA A 50 1.83 1.67 19.15
CA ALA A 50 1.07 1.13 18.05
C ALA A 50 1.49 1.73 16.70
N GLY A 51 1.65 3.06 16.62
CA GLY A 51 2.11 3.74 15.41
C GLY A 51 3.51 3.27 14.99
N PHE A 52 4.44 3.19 15.93
CA PHE A 52 5.81 2.71 15.68
C PHE A 52 5.83 1.24 15.21
N THR A 53 5.04 0.38 15.87
CA THR A 53 4.96 -1.05 15.52
C THR A 53 4.28 -1.22 14.15
N SER A 54 3.26 -0.40 13.86
CA SER A 54 2.62 -0.36 12.54
C SER A 54 3.59 0.05 11.44
N TRP A 55 4.41 1.06 11.68
CA TRP A 55 5.44 1.49 10.74
C TRP A 55 6.49 0.39 10.51
N SER A 56 6.92 -0.27 11.58
CA SER A 56 7.88 -1.38 11.51
C SER A 56 7.32 -2.56 10.69
N GLY A 57 6.03 -2.90 10.87
CA GLY A 57 5.35 -3.90 10.07
C GLY A 57 5.31 -3.55 8.58
N TYR A 58 5.05 -2.28 8.26
CA TYR A 58 5.06 -1.80 6.88
C TYR A 58 6.46 -1.92 6.25
N LEU A 59 7.52 -1.51 6.96
CA LEU A 59 8.90 -1.63 6.46
C LEU A 59 9.28 -3.09 6.18
N ILE A 60 8.85 -4.04 7.03
CA ILE A 60 9.07 -5.47 6.81
C ILE A 60 8.33 -5.95 5.55
N ALA A 61 7.07 -5.55 5.39
CA ALA A 61 6.27 -5.94 4.22
C ALA A 61 6.86 -5.38 2.93
N HIS A 62 7.24 -4.09 2.93
CA HIS A 62 7.84 -3.43 1.79
C HIS A 62 9.18 -4.05 1.41
N TYR A 63 10.08 -4.26 2.38
CA TYR A 63 11.38 -4.88 2.12
C TYR A 63 11.25 -6.32 1.60
N ALA A 64 10.24 -7.06 2.07
CA ALA A 64 9.99 -8.42 1.59
C ALA A 64 9.54 -8.47 0.12
N GLU A 65 8.81 -7.47 -0.36
CA GLU A 65 8.35 -7.39 -1.74
C GLU A 65 9.40 -6.76 -2.68
N GLU A 66 9.97 -5.62 -2.29
CA GLU A 66 10.86 -4.83 -3.14
C GLU A 66 12.36 -5.12 -2.94
N GLY A 67 12.73 -5.84 -1.87
CA GLY A 67 14.14 -6.12 -1.56
C GLY A 67 14.97 -4.91 -1.10
N VAL A 68 14.34 -3.74 -1.02
CA VAL A 68 14.91 -2.43 -0.66
C VAL A 68 14.03 -1.73 0.38
N PHE A 69 14.65 -0.96 1.28
CA PHE A 69 13.93 -0.11 2.23
C PHE A 69 13.48 1.20 1.56
N VAL A 70 12.34 1.74 2.02
CA VAL A 70 11.70 2.96 1.49
C VAL A 70 12.65 4.18 1.42
N ASP A 71 13.67 4.23 2.28
CA ASP A 71 14.62 5.34 2.38
C ASP A 71 15.85 5.21 1.46
N ASP A 72 16.06 4.05 0.81
CA ASP A 72 17.17 3.83 -0.11
C ASP A 72 16.82 4.35 -1.51
N MET A 73 16.64 5.68 -1.59
CA MET A 73 16.46 6.44 -2.84
C MET A 73 17.83 6.82 -3.41
N SER A 74 18.76 5.87 -3.52
CA SER A 74 20.08 6.12 -4.12
C SER A 74 19.94 6.28 -5.64
N GLU A 75 19.60 7.49 -6.11
CA GLU A 75 19.79 8.04 -7.47
C GLU A 75 19.66 7.10 -8.70
N GLU A 76 18.87 6.02 -8.65
CA GLU A 76 18.49 5.25 -9.83
C GLU A 76 17.03 5.55 -10.16
N ARG A 77 16.85 6.70 -10.83
CA ARG A 77 15.69 6.94 -11.69
C ARG A 77 15.81 5.98 -12.88
N THR A 78 15.53 4.71 -12.66
CA THR A 78 15.39 3.71 -13.71
C THR A 78 13.94 3.27 -13.73
N ASP A 79 13.21 3.79 -14.71
CA ASP A 79 11.99 3.25 -15.32
C ASP A 79 11.45 1.98 -14.65
N SER A 80 10.77 2.15 -13.51
CA SER A 80 9.90 1.10 -13.01
C SER A 80 8.87 0.87 -14.12
N PRO A 81 8.68 -0.36 -14.62
CA PRO A 81 7.66 -0.63 -15.62
C PRO A 81 6.30 -0.55 -14.92
N THR A 82 5.83 0.67 -14.67
CA THR A 82 4.41 0.94 -14.52
C THR A 82 3.75 0.48 -15.82
N MET A 83 2.48 0.06 -15.77
CA MET A 83 1.76 -0.30 -17.00
C MET A 83 1.66 0.86 -18.02
N ASN A 84 2.15 2.05 -17.67
CA ASN A 84 2.24 3.24 -18.50
C ASN A 84 3.35 3.10 -19.55
N GLY A 85 3.04 2.41 -20.65
CA GLY A 85 3.82 2.47 -21.88
C GLY A 85 3.56 3.75 -22.67
N ALA A 86 3.77 4.94 -22.08
CA ALA A 86 3.63 6.20 -22.79
C ALA A 86 4.76 7.19 -22.45
N ASP A 87 5.59 7.46 -23.46
CA ASP A 87 6.48 8.62 -23.52
C ASP A 87 5.67 9.89 -23.20
N VAL A 88 5.97 10.51 -22.07
CA VAL A 88 5.38 11.79 -21.68
C VAL A 88 6.00 12.86 -22.56
N SER A 89 5.41 13.10 -23.73
CA SER A 89 5.66 14.33 -24.46
C SER A 89 5.21 15.48 -23.56
N GLU A 90 6.16 16.31 -23.12
CA GLU A 90 5.93 17.56 -22.38
C GLU A 90 4.90 18.41 -23.13
N ALA A 91 3.63 18.25 -22.78
CA ALA A 91 2.53 19.07 -23.26
C ALA A 91 1.92 19.75 -22.04
N ASP A 92 2.62 20.79 -21.64
CA ASP A 92 2.14 22.05 -21.07
C ASP A 92 0.64 22.05 -20.72
N GLY A 93 0.35 21.74 -19.46
CA GLY A 93 -1.00 21.61 -18.92
C GLY A 93 -0.99 21.78 -17.41
N ASP A 94 -0.55 22.95 -16.96
CA ASP A 94 -0.39 23.37 -15.56
C ASP A 94 -1.75 23.46 -14.83
N GLY A 95 -2.33 22.31 -14.51
CA GLY A 95 -3.62 22.22 -13.82
C GLY A 95 -3.84 20.88 -13.14
N ILE A 96 -4.72 20.87 -12.13
CA ILE A 96 -5.07 19.69 -11.31
C ILE A 96 -5.41 18.47 -12.17
N LEU A 97 -6.01 18.67 -13.36
CA LEU A 97 -6.33 17.61 -14.30
C LEU A 97 -5.10 16.96 -14.96
N GLY A 98 -4.05 17.73 -15.24
CA GLY A 98 -2.77 17.21 -15.72
C GLY A 98 -2.06 16.41 -14.65
N GLN A 99 -2.08 16.88 -13.40
CA GLN A 99 -1.53 16.16 -12.26
C GLN A 99 -2.31 14.87 -11.95
N LEU A 100 -3.64 14.89 -12.04
CA LEU A 100 -4.47 13.69 -11.89
C LEU A 100 -4.22 12.67 -13.01
N ARG A 101 -4.04 13.13 -14.25
CA ARG A 101 -3.69 12.25 -15.37
C ARG A 101 -2.29 11.64 -15.21
N ALA A 102 -1.34 12.35 -14.61
CA ALA A 102 -0.01 11.82 -14.33
C ALA A 102 0.01 10.73 -13.25
N ILE A 103 -1.01 10.67 -12.39
CA ILE A 103 -1.13 9.70 -11.29
C ILE A 103 -2.04 8.53 -11.66
N LEU A 104 -3.00 8.72 -12.58
CA LEU A 104 -3.90 7.65 -13.00
C LEU A 104 -3.18 6.69 -13.96
N PRO A 105 -3.19 5.37 -13.70
CA PRO A 105 -2.71 4.40 -14.66
C PRO A 105 -3.61 4.38 -15.90
N ASP A 106 -3.02 4.09 -17.07
CA ASP A 106 -3.76 4.08 -18.33
C ASP A 106 -4.70 2.86 -18.48
N GLY A 107 -5.79 3.05 -19.24
CA GLY A 107 -6.67 1.97 -19.67
C GLY A 107 -7.51 1.33 -18.55
N PRO A 108 -7.78 0.01 -18.59
CA PRO A 108 -8.67 -0.64 -17.63
C PRO A 108 -8.12 -0.67 -16.21
N ALA A 109 -6.80 -0.49 -16.05
CA ALA A 109 -6.13 -0.44 -14.76
C ALA A 109 -6.57 0.79 -13.93
N ALA A 110 -6.91 1.91 -14.57
CA ALA A 110 -7.49 3.09 -13.94
C ALA A 110 -8.69 2.75 -13.04
N PHE A 111 -9.56 1.86 -13.50
CA PHE A 111 -10.75 1.46 -12.75
C PHE A 111 -10.40 0.68 -11.48
N GLY A 112 -9.40 -0.20 -11.57
CA GLY A 112 -8.90 -0.96 -10.42
C GLY A 112 -8.21 -0.04 -9.40
N PHE A 113 -7.37 0.87 -9.88
CA PHE A 113 -6.74 1.89 -9.05
C PHE A 113 -7.77 2.76 -8.31
N LEU A 114 -8.73 3.34 -9.03
CA LEU A 114 -9.78 4.18 -8.45
C LEU A 114 -10.68 3.39 -7.49
N ALA A 115 -11.00 2.13 -7.79
CA ALA A 115 -11.75 1.28 -6.88
C ALA A 115 -10.97 1.01 -5.59
N GLY A 116 -9.67 0.75 -5.68
CA GLY A 116 -8.78 0.61 -4.52
C GLY A 116 -8.76 1.86 -3.64
N ILE A 117 -8.62 3.04 -4.26
CA ILE A 117 -8.70 4.33 -3.56
C ILE A 117 -10.07 4.52 -2.89
N ALA A 118 -11.17 4.18 -3.58
CA ALA A 118 -12.51 4.30 -3.02
C ALA A 118 -12.70 3.38 -1.79
N ILE A 119 -12.18 2.15 -1.85
CA ILE A 119 -12.18 1.19 -0.73
C ILE A 119 -11.31 1.72 0.42
N LEU A 120 -10.13 2.27 0.11
CA LEU A 120 -9.20 2.84 1.08
C LEU A 120 -9.86 3.99 1.86
N VAL A 121 -10.42 4.98 1.15
CA VAL A 121 -11.08 6.15 1.75
C VAL A 121 -12.30 5.72 2.56
N SER A 122 -13.08 4.78 2.03
CA SER A 122 -14.24 4.20 2.74
C SER A 122 -13.81 3.49 4.02
N GLY A 123 -12.67 2.79 4.01
CA GLY A 123 -12.08 2.14 5.18
C GLY A 123 -11.80 3.12 6.32
N ILE A 124 -11.20 4.28 6.02
CA ILE A 124 -10.95 5.33 7.02
C ILE A 124 -12.27 5.83 7.63
N ALA A 125 -13.28 6.10 6.80
CA ALA A 125 -14.56 6.61 7.26
C ALA A 125 -15.31 5.60 8.16
N ILE A 126 -15.35 4.33 7.74
CA ILE A 126 -15.96 3.22 8.49
C ILE A 126 -15.22 3.02 9.82
N LEU A 127 -13.89 3.00 9.78
CA LEU A 127 -13.05 2.87 10.98
C LEU A 127 -13.34 3.99 11.98
N ALA A 128 -13.28 5.26 11.56
CA ALA A 128 -13.53 6.41 12.43
C ALA A 128 -14.95 6.39 13.03
N TRP A 129 -15.94 6.02 12.22
CA TRP A 129 -17.34 5.94 12.66
C TRP A 129 -17.56 4.85 13.71
N TYR A 130 -17.06 3.64 13.48
CA TYR A 130 -17.29 2.52 14.39
C TYR A 130 -16.41 2.53 15.63
N VAL A 131 -15.23 3.17 15.57
CA VAL A 131 -14.44 3.47 16.78
C VAL A 131 -15.20 4.41 17.70
N ARG A 132 -15.86 5.45 17.16
CA ARG A 132 -16.73 6.34 17.96
C ARG A 132 -17.89 5.60 18.62
N MET A 133 -18.35 4.51 18.01
CA MET A 133 -19.42 3.65 18.53
C MET A 133 -18.91 2.53 19.43
N GLU A 134 -17.60 2.49 19.74
CA GLU A 134 -16.96 1.42 20.52
C GLU A 134 -17.17 0.02 19.91
N ASN A 135 -17.45 -0.06 18.61
CA ASN A 135 -17.65 -1.32 17.89
C ASN A 135 -16.34 -1.74 17.20
N HIS A 136 -15.51 -2.46 17.94
CA HIS A 136 -14.19 -2.87 17.50
C HIS A 136 -14.18 -3.82 16.29
N LEU A 137 -15.23 -4.64 16.12
CA LEU A 137 -15.30 -5.59 15.01
C LEU A 137 -15.46 -4.86 13.67
N LEU A 138 -16.36 -3.88 13.62
CA LEU A 138 -16.56 -3.04 12.44
C LEU A 138 -15.47 -1.99 12.26
N GLY A 139 -14.82 -1.55 13.36
CA GLY A 139 -13.57 -0.81 13.29
C GLY A 139 -12.48 -1.60 12.56
N ASN A 140 -12.25 -2.85 12.95
CA ASN A 140 -11.26 -3.72 12.30
C ASN A 140 -11.58 -3.99 10.82
N LEU A 141 -12.87 -4.09 10.47
CA LEU A 141 -13.29 -4.13 9.06
C LEU A 141 -12.84 -2.88 8.30
N GLY A 142 -13.03 -1.70 8.90
CA GLY A 142 -12.53 -0.43 8.34
C GLY A 142 -11.01 -0.42 8.15
N SER A 143 -10.23 -0.91 9.13
CA SER A 143 -8.78 -1.08 8.99
C SER A 143 -8.40 -2.05 7.86
N GLY A 144 -9.12 -3.17 7.74
CA GLY A 144 -8.92 -4.13 6.66
C GLY A 144 -9.23 -3.55 5.28
N MET A 145 -10.30 -2.77 5.16
CA MET A 145 -10.64 -2.05 3.94
C MET A 145 -9.59 -0.98 3.60
N PHE A 146 -9.08 -0.26 4.60
CA PHE A 146 -8.01 0.73 4.37
C PHE A 146 -6.76 0.08 3.77
N LEU A 147 -6.25 -0.98 4.40
CA LEU A 147 -5.05 -1.69 3.95
C LEU A 147 -5.29 -2.43 2.63
N GLY A 148 -6.43 -3.11 2.50
CA GLY A 148 -6.80 -3.83 1.29
C GLY A 148 -7.02 -2.91 0.09
N GLY A 149 -7.60 -1.73 0.32
CA GLY A 149 -7.76 -0.70 -0.70
C GLY A 149 -6.41 -0.16 -1.19
N TYR A 150 -5.44 0.02 -0.28
CA TYR A 150 -4.07 0.40 -0.64
C TYR A 150 -3.39 -0.66 -1.51
N VAL A 151 -3.35 -1.91 -1.07
CA VAL A 151 -2.75 -3.03 -1.82
C VAL A 151 -3.41 -3.19 -3.20
N PHE A 152 -4.74 -3.08 -3.25
CA PHE A 152 -5.48 -3.18 -4.49
C PHE A 152 -5.17 -2.02 -5.44
N ALA A 153 -5.17 -0.78 -4.94
CA ALA A 153 -4.82 0.39 -5.75
C ALA A 153 -3.39 0.26 -6.28
N HIS A 154 -2.44 -0.11 -5.41
CA HIS A 154 -1.04 -0.28 -5.77
C HIS A 154 -0.86 -1.35 -6.86
N TYR A 155 -1.53 -2.50 -6.76
CA TYR A 155 -1.50 -3.54 -7.79
C TYR A 155 -1.90 -3.06 -9.18
N PHE A 156 -2.94 -2.23 -9.26
CA PHE A 156 -3.36 -1.68 -10.55
C PHE A 156 -2.49 -0.53 -11.06
N ASP A 157 -1.63 0.03 -10.21
CA ASP A 157 -0.67 1.06 -10.60
C ASP A 157 0.67 0.45 -11.04
N SER A 158 1.23 -0.44 -10.21
CA SER A 158 2.58 -1.01 -10.37
C SER A 158 2.61 -2.40 -11.00
N GLY A 159 1.48 -3.11 -11.04
CA GLY A 159 1.44 -4.54 -11.39
C GLY A 159 1.96 -5.48 -10.30
N LYS A 160 2.32 -4.96 -9.12
CA LYS A 160 2.82 -5.71 -7.94
C LYS A 160 1.94 -5.44 -6.71
N PHE A 161 1.99 -6.28 -5.69
CA PHE A 161 1.13 -6.10 -4.52
C PHE A 161 1.64 -5.05 -3.51
N LEU A 162 2.94 -4.73 -3.51
CA LEU A 162 3.58 -3.65 -2.74
C LEU A 162 4.78 -3.07 -3.48
#